data_AF-A0AAU3KVF9-F1
#
_entry.id   AF-A0AAU3KVF9-F1
#
_cell.length_a   1.000
_cell.length_b   1.000
_cell.length_c   1.000
_cell.angle_alpha   90.00
_cell.angle_beta   90.00
_cell.angle_gamma   90.00
#
_symmetry.space_group_name_H-M   'P 1'
#
loop_
_entity.id
_entity.type
_entity.pdbx_description
1 polymer ?
#
loop_
_entity_poly.entity_id
_entity_poly.type
_entity_poly.pdbx_seq_one_letter_code
_entity_poly.pdbx_strand_id
1 'polypeptide(L)'
;MPKFAAILARRAATAARAAVARAAATPRGRKMITKARMFAAPAECMARNGLSTTTALRTGALTTITPVLAAIDPTGELELATRFSSPAGRAVTEAFRALNDGDEPRTAWKVADTGYPIEVKVYNLDSSRDRQALGDGLTHYKRTAQALIALAAG
;
A
#
# COMPACT_ATOMS: atom_id res chain seq x y z
N MET A 1 25.18 -10.89 -47.79
CA MET A 1 23.71 -10.70 -47.74
C MET A 1 23.10 -10.57 -46.31
N PRO A 2 23.60 -11.14 -45.19
CA PRO A 2 22.86 -11.12 -43.91
C PRO A 2 22.83 -9.76 -43.19
N LYS A 3 23.75 -8.85 -43.50
CA LYS A 3 23.83 -7.52 -42.85
C LYS A 3 22.64 -6.60 -43.20
N PHE A 4 22.08 -6.70 -44.41
CA PHE A 4 20.95 -5.88 -44.84
C PHE A 4 19.64 -6.26 -44.14
N ALA A 5 19.37 -7.56 -43.98
CA ALA A 5 18.21 -8.04 -43.25
C ALA A 5 18.24 -7.62 -41.77
N ALA A 6 19.42 -7.65 -41.13
CA ALA A 6 19.58 -7.18 -39.76
C ALA A 6 19.34 -5.66 -39.60
N ILE A 7 19.76 -4.85 -40.58
CA ILE A 7 19.52 -3.41 -40.60
C ILE A 7 18.01 -3.12 -40.76
N LEU A 8 17.33 -3.83 -41.65
CA LEU A 8 15.89 -3.68 -41.86
C LEU A 8 15.08 -4.10 -40.62
N ALA A 9 15.44 -5.23 -40.00
CA ALA A 9 14.81 -5.69 -38.75
C ALA A 9 14.99 -4.66 -37.62
N ARG A 10 16.17 -4.05 -37.49
CA ARG A 10 16.45 -3.03 -36.48
C ARG A 10 15.67 -1.73 -36.74
N ARG A 11 15.49 -1.34 -38.00
CA ARG A 11 14.65 -0.20 -38.39
C ARG A 11 13.17 -0.46 -38.14
N ALA A 12 12.67 -1.65 -38.47
CA ALA A 12 11.30 -2.07 -38.19
C ALA A 12 11.01 -2.12 -36.68
N ALA A 13 11.94 -2.66 -35.88
CA ALA A 13 11.81 -2.66 -34.41
C ALA A 13 11.80 -1.23 -33.83
N THR A 14 12.63 -0.33 -34.37
CA THR A 14 12.65 1.09 -33.96
C THR A 14 11.34 1.79 -34.32
N ALA A 15 10.81 1.57 -35.52
CA ALA A 15 9.53 2.12 -35.97
C ALA A 15 8.35 1.57 -35.14
N ALA A 16 8.35 0.28 -34.82
CA ALA A 16 7.36 -0.35 -33.94
C ALA A 16 7.40 0.26 -32.53
N ARG A 17 8.60 0.46 -31.95
CA ARG A 17 8.77 1.15 -30.66
C ARG A 17 8.22 2.57 -30.69
N ALA A 18 8.48 3.33 -31.75
CA ALA A 18 7.96 4.68 -31.92
C ALA A 18 6.42 4.71 -32.06
N ALA A 19 5.84 3.74 -32.78
CA ALA A 19 4.38 3.60 -32.91
C ALA A 19 3.72 3.25 -31.57
N VAL A 20 4.30 2.33 -30.80
CA VAL A 20 3.85 2.00 -29.44
C VAL A 20 3.94 3.21 -28.51
N ALA A 21 5.04 3.98 -28.57
CA ALA A 21 5.20 5.19 -27.77
C ALA A 21 4.14 6.26 -28.12
N ARG A 22 3.81 6.44 -29.41
CA ARG A 22 2.74 7.34 -29.85
C ARG A 22 1.36 6.84 -29.41
N ALA A 23 1.09 5.55 -29.51
CA ALA A 23 -0.16 4.96 -29.04
C ALA A 23 -0.33 5.12 -27.51
N ALA A 24 0.75 4.92 -26.75
CA ALA A 24 0.81 5.14 -25.30
C ALA A 24 0.65 6.62 -24.91
N ALA A 25 0.99 7.56 -25.79
CA ALA A 25 0.80 8.99 -25.56
C ALA A 25 -0.67 9.43 -25.66
N THR A 26 -1.53 8.63 -26.32
CA THR A 26 -2.98 8.92 -26.41
C THR A 26 -3.70 8.70 -25.07
N PRO A 27 -4.81 9.39 -24.80
CA PRO A 27 -5.61 9.17 -23.58
C PRO A 27 -6.06 7.71 -23.40
N ARG A 28 -6.43 7.04 -24.51
CA ARG A 28 -6.84 5.63 -24.51
C ARG A 28 -5.66 4.71 -24.17
N GLY A 29 -4.49 4.95 -24.76
CA GLY A 29 -3.26 4.21 -24.45
C GLY A 29 -2.84 4.37 -22.99
N ARG A 30 -2.84 5.60 -22.46
CA ARG A 30 -2.57 5.86 -21.05
C ARG A 30 -3.55 5.10 -20.15
N LYS A 31 -4.86 5.16 -20.44
CA LYS A 31 -5.89 4.44 -19.69
C LYS A 31 -5.68 2.92 -19.70
N MET A 32 -5.31 2.35 -20.84
CA MET A 32 -5.00 0.92 -20.94
C MET A 32 -3.76 0.54 -20.13
N ILE A 33 -2.69 1.34 -20.19
CA ILE A 33 -1.47 1.12 -19.39
C ILE A 33 -1.78 1.21 -17.90
N THR A 34 -2.54 2.22 -17.48
CA THR A 34 -2.99 2.34 -16.09
C THR A 34 -3.77 1.11 -15.66
N LYS A 35 -4.76 0.66 -16.44
CA LYS A 35 -5.51 -0.57 -16.14
C LYS A 35 -4.61 -1.80 -16.03
N ALA A 36 -3.70 -1.99 -16.99
CA ALA A 36 -2.75 -3.11 -16.96
C ALA A 36 -1.88 -3.09 -15.70
N ARG A 37 -1.42 -1.90 -15.28
CA ARG A 37 -0.69 -1.73 -14.02
C ARG A 37 -1.54 -2.03 -12.80
N MET A 38 -2.81 -1.61 -12.78
CA MET A 38 -3.72 -1.93 -11.67
C MET A 38 -3.91 -3.44 -11.51
N PHE A 39 -3.92 -4.21 -12.60
CA PHE A 39 -3.99 -5.67 -12.53
C PHE A 39 -2.67 -6.32 -12.08
N ALA A 40 -1.52 -5.72 -12.41
CA ALA A 40 -0.20 -6.23 -12.02
C ALA A 40 0.20 -5.83 -10.58
N ALA A 41 -0.30 -4.71 -10.07
CA ALA A 41 0.09 -4.14 -8.79
C ALA A 41 -0.10 -5.09 -7.59
N PRO A 42 -1.19 -5.89 -7.47
CA PRO A 42 -1.32 -6.87 -6.39
C PRO A 42 -0.21 -7.91 -6.40
N ALA A 43 0.13 -8.46 -7.58
CA ALA A 43 1.19 -9.44 -7.72
C ALA A 43 2.56 -8.83 -7.41
N GLU A 44 2.78 -7.58 -7.82
CA GLU A 44 3.99 -6.84 -7.47
C GLU A 44 4.12 -6.60 -5.96
N CYS A 45 3.05 -6.22 -5.28
CA CYS A 45 3.03 -6.09 -3.81
C CYS A 45 3.33 -7.42 -3.12
N MET A 46 2.70 -8.52 -3.57
CA MET A 46 2.97 -9.85 -3.02
C MET A 46 4.44 -10.26 -3.19
N ALA A 47 5.01 -10.01 -4.36
CA ALA A 47 6.42 -10.31 -4.64
C ALA A 47 7.36 -9.49 -3.75
N ARG A 48 7.09 -8.19 -3.57
CA ARG A 48 7.89 -7.29 -2.72
C ARG A 48 7.77 -7.63 -1.22
N ASN A 49 6.59 -8.06 -0.77
CA ASN A 49 6.35 -8.42 0.62
C ASN A 49 6.94 -9.77 1.02
N GLY A 50 7.09 -10.68 0.05
CA GLY A 50 7.38 -12.09 0.31
C GLY A 50 6.17 -12.83 0.89
N LEU A 51 6.31 -14.16 0.99
CA LEU A 51 5.20 -15.05 1.35
C LEU A 51 4.71 -14.85 2.80
N SER A 52 5.63 -14.69 3.76
CA SER A 52 5.30 -14.57 5.19
C SER A 52 4.50 -13.29 5.47
N THR A 53 4.98 -12.13 5.04
CA THR A 53 4.29 -10.84 5.20
C THR A 53 2.95 -10.83 4.46
N THR A 54 2.91 -11.37 3.23
CA THR A 54 1.67 -11.48 2.47
C THR A 54 0.64 -12.35 3.19
N THR A 55 1.07 -13.46 3.77
CA THR A 55 0.19 -14.35 4.55
C THR A 55 -0.30 -13.64 5.81
N ALA A 56 0.60 -13.03 6.58
CA ALA A 56 0.26 -12.32 7.80
C ALA A 56 -0.70 -11.14 7.56
N LEU A 57 -0.56 -10.43 6.44
CA LEU A 57 -1.51 -9.40 6.01
C LEU A 57 -2.86 -9.97 5.60
N ARG A 58 -2.88 -11.14 4.94
CA ARG A 58 -4.13 -11.81 4.53
C ARG A 58 -4.89 -12.41 5.70
N THR A 59 -4.19 -12.92 6.71
CA THR A 59 -4.80 -13.52 7.91
C THR A 59 -5.14 -12.51 8.99
N GLY A 60 -4.78 -11.24 8.81
CA GLY A 60 -5.02 -10.17 9.79
C GLY A 60 -4.02 -10.13 10.96
N ALA A 61 -2.99 -10.97 10.95
CA ALA A 61 -1.92 -10.95 11.98
C ALA A 61 -1.08 -9.66 11.91
N LEU A 62 -0.85 -9.17 10.69
CA LEU A 62 -0.34 -7.81 10.47
C LEU A 62 -1.47 -6.93 9.95
N THR A 63 -1.57 -5.71 10.51
CA THR A 63 -2.54 -4.72 10.06
C THR A 63 -1.85 -3.41 9.70
N THR A 64 -2.52 -2.59 8.89
CA THR A 64 -2.15 -1.18 8.70
C THR A 64 -3.12 -0.29 9.47
N ILE A 65 -2.82 1.00 9.57
CA ILE A 65 -3.71 1.96 10.25
C ILE A 65 -5.04 2.13 9.49
N THR A 66 -5.07 1.89 8.17
CA THR A 66 -6.28 2.14 7.36
C THR A 66 -7.46 1.23 7.72
N PRO A 67 -7.34 -0.12 7.79
CA PRO A 67 -8.43 -0.98 8.25
C PRO A 67 -8.89 -0.67 9.67
N VAL A 68 -7.94 -0.32 10.56
CA VAL A 68 -8.24 0.10 11.93
C VAL A 68 -9.16 1.33 11.91
N LEU A 69 -8.80 2.37 11.16
CA LEU A 69 -9.62 3.57 11.02
C LEU A 69 -10.98 3.30 10.34
N ALA A 70 -11.01 2.43 9.33
CA ALA A 70 -12.25 2.08 8.65
C ALA A 70 -13.25 1.34 9.56
N ALA A 71 -12.76 0.51 10.48
CA ALA A 71 -13.60 -0.14 11.49
C ALA A 71 -14.18 0.86 12.52
N ILE A 72 -13.54 2.01 12.67
CA ILE A 72 -13.86 3.04 13.65
C ILE A 72 -14.88 4.04 13.10
N ASP A 73 -14.78 4.36 11.81
CA ASP A 73 -15.71 5.25 11.11
C ASP A 73 -16.30 4.59 9.85
N PRO A 74 -17.26 3.66 10.03
CA PRO A 74 -17.87 2.95 8.91
C PRO A 74 -18.73 3.85 8.01
N THR A 75 -19.17 5.03 8.49
CA THR A 75 -19.95 6.00 7.72
C THR A 75 -19.09 6.83 6.78
N GLY A 76 -17.76 6.83 6.95
CA GLY A 76 -16.82 7.59 6.12
C GLY A 76 -17.03 9.11 6.20
N GLU A 77 -17.77 9.60 7.21
CA GLU A 77 -17.96 11.02 7.48
C GLU A 77 -16.64 11.69 7.92
N LEU A 78 -15.70 10.89 8.43
CA LEU A 78 -14.30 11.24 8.39
C LEU A 78 -13.81 11.15 6.94
N GLU A 79 -13.90 12.30 6.23
CA GLU A 79 -13.22 12.68 4.98
C GLU A 79 -11.65 12.66 5.10
N LEU A 80 -11.17 11.77 5.95
CA LEU A 80 -9.98 11.82 6.76
C LEU A 80 -9.20 10.52 6.53
N ALA A 81 -9.87 9.38 6.25
CA ALA A 81 -9.25 8.13 5.79
C ALA A 81 -8.35 8.29 4.55
N THR A 82 -8.68 9.22 3.64
CA THR A 82 -7.89 9.57 2.44
C THR A 82 -6.81 10.62 2.70
N ARG A 83 -6.85 11.35 3.83
CA ARG A 83 -5.90 12.43 4.18
C ARG A 83 -4.91 12.07 5.30
N PHE A 84 -5.04 10.91 5.94
CA PHE A 84 -4.26 10.55 7.14
C PHE A 84 -2.83 10.05 6.91
N SER A 85 -2.26 10.27 5.73
CA SER A 85 -0.84 9.98 5.50
C SER A 85 0.13 10.92 6.22
N SER A 86 -0.29 11.77 7.18
CA SER A 86 0.64 12.71 7.84
C SER A 86 0.54 12.81 9.37
N PRO A 87 -0.64 12.95 10.02
CA PRO A 87 -0.69 13.12 11.48
C PRO A 87 -0.92 11.82 12.28
N ALA A 88 -1.96 11.05 11.94
CA ALA A 88 -2.30 9.82 12.67
C ALA A 88 -1.20 8.75 12.52
N GLY A 89 -0.67 8.57 11.30
CA GLY A 89 0.45 7.68 11.06
C GLY A 89 1.70 8.05 11.85
N ARG A 90 1.97 9.36 12.01
CA ARG A 90 3.09 9.87 12.80
C ARG A 90 2.88 9.62 14.29
N ALA A 91 1.70 9.93 14.82
CA ALA A 91 1.37 9.71 16.23
C ALA A 91 1.48 8.22 16.61
N VAL A 92 0.97 7.31 15.77
CA VAL A 92 1.11 5.86 15.98
C VAL A 92 2.57 5.43 15.89
N THR A 93 3.34 5.96 14.95
CA THR A 93 4.78 5.64 14.83
C THR A 93 5.56 6.15 16.04
N GLU A 94 5.25 7.35 16.54
CA GLU A 94 5.86 7.92 17.74
C GLU A 94 5.51 7.11 18.99
N ALA A 95 4.25 6.73 19.15
CA ALA A 95 3.82 5.83 20.23
C ALA A 95 4.50 4.45 20.13
N PHE A 96 4.65 3.91 18.91
CA PHE A 96 5.36 2.65 18.69
C PHE A 96 6.81 2.74 19.11
N ARG A 97 7.53 3.78 18.69
CA ARG A 97 8.93 4.02 19.07
C ARG A 97 9.06 4.17 20.58
N ALA A 98 8.13 4.87 21.24
CA ALA A 98 8.15 5.04 22.69
C ALA A 98 7.99 3.70 23.44
N LEU A 99 7.20 2.77 22.90
CA LEU A 99 6.93 1.47 23.52
C LEU A 99 7.92 0.36 23.14
N ASN A 100 8.65 0.53 22.04
CA ASN A 100 9.61 -0.45 21.50
C ASN A 100 11.03 0.12 21.49
N ASP A 101 11.40 0.91 22.50
CA ASP A 101 12.78 1.35 22.73
C ASP A 101 13.44 2.06 21.53
N GLY A 102 12.63 2.77 20.73
CA GLY A 102 13.07 3.50 19.54
C GLY A 102 12.98 2.73 18.23
N ASP A 103 12.54 1.47 18.25
CA ASP A 103 12.40 0.65 17.05
C ASP A 103 11.36 1.22 16.05
N GLU A 104 11.59 0.91 14.78
CA GLU A 104 10.68 1.27 13.70
C GLU A 104 9.61 0.19 13.47
N PRO A 105 8.35 0.59 13.21
CA PRO A 105 7.36 -0.35 12.72
C PRO A 105 7.82 -0.93 11.38
N ARG A 106 7.52 -2.21 11.18
CA ARG A 106 7.77 -2.91 9.93
C ARG A 106 7.05 -2.21 8.78
N THR A 107 7.57 -2.36 7.57
CA THR A 107 6.92 -1.86 6.36
C THR A 107 6.44 -3.00 5.47
N ALA A 108 5.38 -2.74 4.72
CA ALA A 108 4.87 -3.61 3.69
C ALA A 108 4.36 -2.80 2.50
N TRP A 109 4.27 -3.46 1.34
CA TRP A 109 3.72 -2.92 0.12
C TRP A 109 2.22 -3.22 0.02
N LYS A 110 1.42 -2.20 -0.25
CA LYS A 110 -0.02 -2.32 -0.52
C LYS A 110 -0.35 -1.56 -1.82
N VAL A 111 -1.39 -1.99 -2.52
CA VAL A 111 -1.94 -1.22 -3.63
C VAL A 111 -2.77 -0.05 -3.06
N ALA A 112 -2.37 1.18 -3.37
CA ALA A 112 -3.15 2.37 -3.08
C ALA A 112 -4.45 2.41 -3.91
N ASP A 113 -5.43 3.22 -3.49
CA ASP A 113 -6.69 3.38 -4.24
C ASP A 113 -6.47 3.90 -5.67
N THR A 114 -5.36 4.63 -5.88
CA THR A 114 -4.91 5.09 -7.20
C THR A 114 -4.38 3.98 -8.10
N GLY A 115 -4.23 2.76 -7.59
CA GLY A 115 -3.81 1.58 -8.33
C GLY A 115 -2.31 1.31 -8.35
N TYR A 116 -1.52 2.05 -7.57
CA TYR A 116 -0.07 1.93 -7.51
C TYR A 116 0.39 1.26 -6.21
N PRO A 117 1.47 0.45 -6.25
CA PRO A 117 2.13 -0.01 -5.04
C PRO A 117 2.66 1.16 -4.21
N ILE A 118 2.35 1.17 -2.92
CA ILE A 118 2.88 2.10 -1.93
C ILE A 118 3.43 1.32 -0.75
N GLU A 119 4.43 1.90 -0.09
CA GLU A 119 4.97 1.37 1.16
C GLU A 119 4.18 1.95 2.34
N VAL A 120 3.79 1.08 3.27
CA VAL A 120 2.99 1.43 4.44
C VAL A 120 3.56 0.76 5.68
N LYS A 121 3.41 1.42 6.83
CA LYS A 121 3.77 0.86 8.14
C LYS A 121 2.73 -0.18 8.56
N VAL A 122 3.21 -1.31 9.07
CA VAL A 122 2.39 -2.43 9.55
C VAL A 122 2.73 -2.77 10.99
N TYR A 123 1.71 -3.22 11.72
CA TYR A 123 1.73 -3.47 13.15
C TYR A 123 1.23 -4.88 13.42
N ASN A 124 1.85 -5.56 14.38
CA ASN A 124 1.47 -6.92 14.76
C ASN A 124 0.37 -6.89 15.82
N LEU A 125 -0.82 -7.38 15.48
CA LEU A 125 -1.95 -7.36 16.42
C LEU A 125 -1.82 -8.38 17.56
N ASP A 126 -0.94 -9.38 17.44
CA ASP A 126 -0.65 -10.31 18.54
C ASP A 126 0.28 -9.69 19.59
N SER A 127 1.04 -8.66 19.21
CA SER A 127 1.93 -7.92 20.12
C SER A 127 1.13 -6.94 20.98
N SER A 128 1.20 -7.11 22.31
CA SER A 128 0.55 -6.18 23.24
C SER A 128 1.09 -4.74 23.11
N ARG A 129 2.39 -4.58 22.83
CA ARG A 129 3.04 -3.28 22.64
C ARG A 129 2.56 -2.58 21.37
N ASP A 130 2.46 -3.30 20.25
CA ASP A 130 1.98 -2.75 18.98
C ASP A 130 0.51 -2.32 19.08
N ARG A 131 -0.32 -3.13 19.73
CA ARG A 131 -1.72 -2.77 20.01
C ARG A 131 -1.82 -1.53 20.89
N GLN A 132 -0.98 -1.43 21.91
CA GLN A 132 -0.93 -0.25 22.75
C GLN A 132 -0.47 0.98 21.97
N ALA A 133 0.54 0.85 21.10
CA ALA A 133 0.98 1.94 20.22
C ALA A 133 -0.14 2.43 19.28
N LEU A 134 -0.92 1.50 18.73
CA LEU A 134 -2.11 1.82 17.93
C LEU A 134 -3.17 2.55 18.77
N GLY A 135 -3.42 2.10 20.00
CA GLY A 135 -4.35 2.76 20.92
C GLY A 135 -3.90 4.16 21.31
N ASP A 136 -2.68 4.29 21.81
CA ASP A 136 -2.09 5.55 22.30
C ASP A 136 -1.98 6.58 21.17
N GLY A 137 -1.41 6.17 20.03
CA GLY A 137 -1.28 7.04 18.85
C GLY A 137 -2.63 7.48 18.27
N LEU A 138 -3.69 6.70 18.48
CA LEU A 138 -5.04 7.03 18.03
C LEU A 138 -5.94 7.63 19.13
N THR A 139 -5.44 7.84 20.35
CA THR A 139 -6.25 8.30 21.49
C THR A 139 -6.82 9.71 21.30
N HIS A 140 -6.12 10.57 20.57
CA HIS A 140 -6.63 11.89 20.20
C HIS A 140 -7.89 11.83 19.32
N TYR A 141 -8.15 10.68 18.70
CA TYR A 141 -9.33 10.41 17.92
C TYR A 141 -10.29 9.60 18.81
N LYS A 142 -11.02 10.25 19.74
CA LYS A 142 -11.80 9.58 20.82
C LYS A 142 -12.69 8.38 20.44
N ARG A 143 -13.25 8.31 19.23
CA ARG A 143 -14.03 7.13 18.76
C ARG A 143 -13.15 5.91 18.41
N THR A 144 -11.84 6.09 18.32
CA THR A 144 -10.85 5.21 17.65
C THR A 144 -10.21 4.21 18.61
N ALA A 145 -9.90 4.62 19.83
CA ALA A 145 -9.33 3.70 20.84
C ALA A 145 -10.30 2.57 21.24
N GLN A 146 -11.62 2.83 21.26
CA GLN A 146 -12.63 1.85 21.67
C GLN A 146 -12.88 0.75 20.62
N ALA A 147 -12.78 1.04 19.32
CA ALA A 147 -13.01 0.02 18.30
C ALA A 147 -11.80 -0.90 18.07
N LEU A 148 -10.58 -0.45 18.38
CA LEU A 148 -9.39 -1.31 18.40
C LEU A 148 -9.52 -2.44 19.44
N ILE A 149 -10.09 -2.13 20.61
CA ILE A 149 -10.36 -3.10 21.67
C ILE A 149 -11.43 -4.11 21.20
N ALA A 150 -12.44 -3.65 20.46
CA ALA A 150 -13.48 -4.51 19.90
C ALA A 150 -12.97 -5.43 18.78
N LEU A 151 -12.09 -4.95 17.89
CA LEU A 151 -11.50 -5.74 16.81
C LEU A 151 -10.57 -6.86 17.31
N ALA A 152 -9.93 -6.66 18.47
CA ALA A 152 -9.07 -7.67 19.09
C ALA A 152 -9.84 -8.72 19.92
N ALA A 153 -11.13 -8.51 20.15
CA ALA A 153 -11.98 -9.36 20.99
C ALA A 153 -12.93 -10.27 20.19
N GLY A 154 -12.92 -10.19 18.86
CA GLY A 154 -13.68 -11.05 17.95
C GLY A 154 -12.75 -11.87 17.06
#